data_AF-A0A1Y0B6A7-F1
#
_entry.id   AF-A0A1Y0B6A7-F1
#
_cell.length_a   1.000
_cell.length_b   1.000
_cell.length_c   1.000
_cell.angle_alpha   90.00
_cell.angle_beta   90.00
_cell.angle_gamma   90.00
#
_symmetry.space_group_name_H-M   'P 1'
#
loop_
_entity.id
_entity.type
_entity.pdbx_description
1 polymer ?
#
loop_
_entity_poly.entity_id
_entity_poly.type
_entity_poly.pdbx_seq_one_letter_code
_entity_poly.pdbx_strand_id
1 'polypeptide(L)'
;MDGSLTRRGQPCWFRMPKVGFIAVNDGVLLRNHIPRILKRHFREKPYYVDLLDLFNEVEFQTASGQMLDLITTHEGEKDLSKYKMPVYRRIVQYKTAYYSFYLPVACALVMSGENLENFINVKNILIDMGTYFQVQDDYLDCFGDPQVIGKIGTDIEDFKCSWLVVQALERADENEKKI
;
A
#
# COMPACT_ATOMS: atom_id res chain seq x y z
N MET A 1 -0.79 0.17 13.68
CA MET A 1 -0.44 1.23 12.72
C MET A 1 -1.65 2.12 12.49
N ASP A 2 -2.78 1.57 12.03
CA ASP A 2 -3.93 2.33 11.51
C ASP A 2 -5.21 2.25 12.36
N GLY A 3 -5.14 1.79 13.62
CA GLY A 3 -6.28 1.75 14.54
C GLY A 3 -7.52 0.97 14.08
N SER A 4 -7.51 0.30 12.92
CA SER A 4 -8.70 -0.13 12.20
C SER A 4 -9.57 -1.11 13.00
N LEU A 5 -10.90 -1.00 12.84
CA LEU A 5 -11.88 -1.84 13.52
C LEU A 5 -12.22 -3.12 12.73
N THR A 6 -12.53 -2.95 11.44
CA THR A 6 -13.00 -4.04 10.57
C THR A 6 -12.21 -4.10 9.26
N ARG A 7 -12.08 -5.30 8.70
CA ARG A 7 -11.51 -5.56 7.37
C ARG A 7 -12.27 -6.71 6.72
N ARG A 8 -12.75 -6.51 5.48
CA ARG A 8 -13.50 -7.54 4.71
C ARG A 8 -14.76 -8.03 5.45
N GLY A 9 -15.51 -7.11 6.06
CA GLY A 9 -16.76 -7.43 6.78
C GLY A 9 -16.58 -8.15 8.12
N GLN A 10 -15.35 -8.29 8.63
CA GLN A 10 -15.04 -8.94 9.90
C GLN A 10 -14.12 -8.06 10.77
N PRO A 11 -14.02 -8.29 12.09
CA PRO A 11 -13.04 -7.61 12.92
C PRO A 11 -11.61 -7.80 12.40
N CYS A 12 -10.77 -6.77 12.50
CA CYS A 12 -9.34 -6.89 12.22
C CYS A 12 -8.71 -8.01 13.09
N TRP A 13 -7.70 -8.72 12.58
CA TRP A 13 -7.11 -9.87 13.27
C TRP A 13 -6.65 -9.54 14.70
N PHE A 14 -5.97 -8.40 14.89
CA PHE A 14 -5.51 -7.95 16.21
C PHE A 14 -6.64 -7.54 17.17
N ARG A 15 -7.88 -7.34 16.67
CA ARG A 15 -9.07 -7.04 17.49
C ARG A 15 -9.75 -8.29 18.04
N MET A 16 -9.36 -9.48 17.59
CA MET A 16 -9.91 -10.73 18.09
C MET A 16 -9.51 -10.95 19.57
N PRO A 17 -10.45 -11.33 20.47
CA PRO A 17 -10.20 -11.36 21.93
C PRO A 17 -8.99 -12.20 22.39
N LYS A 18 -8.63 -13.24 21.64
CA LYS A 18 -7.52 -14.15 21.96
C LYS A 18 -6.24 -13.87 21.16
N VAL A 19 -6.25 -12.87 20.29
CA VAL A 19 -5.13 -12.57 19.38
C VAL A 19 -4.36 -11.34 19.88
N GLY A 20 -4.99 -10.17 19.94
CA GLY A 20 -4.31 -8.94 20.35
C GLY A 20 -3.01 -8.71 19.55
N PHE A 21 -1.92 -8.41 20.25
CA PHE A 21 -0.60 -8.17 19.64
C PHE A 21 0.11 -9.42 19.11
N ILE A 22 -0.40 -10.63 19.34
CA ILE A 22 0.11 -11.85 18.69
C ILE A 22 0.04 -11.69 17.16
N ALA A 23 -0.94 -10.91 16.67
CA ALA A 23 -1.10 -10.55 15.27
C ALA A 23 0.17 -9.98 14.60
N VAL A 24 1.08 -9.33 15.35
CA VAL A 24 2.35 -8.84 14.81
C VAL A 24 3.24 -10.01 14.37
N ASN A 25 3.39 -11.01 15.24
CA ASN A 25 4.16 -12.21 14.92
C ASN A 25 3.46 -13.06 13.86
N ASP A 26 2.13 -13.14 13.87
CA ASP A 26 1.38 -13.82 12.82
C ASP A 26 1.62 -13.16 11.45
N GLY A 27 1.69 -11.82 11.39
CA GLY A 27 2.08 -11.08 10.18
C GLY A 27 3.49 -11.45 9.69
N VAL A 28 4.45 -11.57 10.62
CA VAL A 28 5.81 -12.06 10.31
C VAL A 28 5.78 -13.49 9.76
N LEU A 29 4.95 -14.38 10.32
CA LEU A 29 4.79 -15.74 9.81
C LEU A 29 4.20 -15.76 8.39
N LEU A 30 3.17 -14.94 8.13
CA LEU A 30 2.59 -14.81 6.79
C LEU A 30 3.63 -14.37 5.75
N ARG A 31 4.45 -13.38 6.08
CA ARG A 31 5.58 -12.94 5.24
C ARG A 31 6.57 -14.08 5.00
N ASN A 32 6.90 -14.86 6.04
CA ASN A 32 7.79 -16.03 5.91
C ASN A 32 7.18 -17.19 5.09
N HIS A 33 5.86 -17.27 4.93
CA HIS A 33 5.26 -18.28 4.06
C HIS A 33 5.59 -18.06 2.58
N ILE A 34 5.83 -16.82 2.14
CA ILE A 34 6.17 -16.50 0.75
C ILE A 34 7.43 -17.28 0.29
N PRO A 35 8.62 -17.11 0.90
CA PRO A 35 9.81 -17.86 0.48
C PRO A 35 9.67 -19.37 0.68
N ARG A 36 8.83 -19.83 1.63
CA ARG A 36 8.52 -21.27 1.80
C ARG A 36 7.76 -21.83 0.60
N ILE A 37 6.77 -21.09 0.11
CA ILE A 37 5.99 -21.45 -1.09
C ILE A 37 6.90 -21.39 -2.33
N LEU A 38 7.65 -20.29 -2.51
CA LEU A 38 8.58 -20.15 -3.64
C LEU A 38 9.59 -21.30 -3.68
N LYS A 39 10.23 -21.61 -2.55
CA LYS A 39 11.18 -22.72 -2.45
C LYS A 39 10.53 -24.08 -2.69
N ARG A 40 9.29 -24.31 -2.24
CA ARG A 40 8.60 -25.59 -2.41
C ARG A 40 8.27 -25.87 -3.88
N HIS A 41 7.82 -24.86 -4.62
CA HIS A 41 7.23 -25.04 -5.95
C HIS A 41 8.14 -24.60 -7.11
N PHE A 42 9.09 -23.71 -6.85
CA PHE A 42 9.87 -23.07 -7.90
C PHE A 42 11.39 -23.24 -7.76
N ARG A 43 11.90 -23.89 -6.70
CA ARG A 43 13.37 -24.03 -6.47
C ARG A 43 14.19 -24.61 -7.62
N GLU A 44 13.57 -25.44 -8.46
CA GLU A 44 14.21 -26.11 -9.60
C GLU A 44 14.00 -25.35 -10.91
N LYS A 45 13.26 -24.24 -10.88
CA LYS A 45 13.01 -23.40 -12.06
C LYS A 45 14.21 -22.48 -12.30
N PRO A 46 14.56 -22.21 -13.57
CA PRO A 46 15.69 -21.33 -13.90
C PRO A 46 15.51 -19.92 -13.34
N TYR A 47 14.25 -19.47 -13.23
CA TYR A 47 13.87 -18.15 -12.74
C TYR A 47 13.63 -18.07 -11.21
N TYR A 48 14.06 -19.09 -10.44
CA TYR A 48 13.80 -19.13 -8.98
C TYR A 48 14.40 -17.94 -8.24
N VAL A 49 15.64 -17.58 -8.56
CA VAL A 49 16.35 -16.47 -7.92
C VAL A 49 15.66 -15.15 -8.29
N ASP A 50 15.28 -14.98 -9.55
CA ASP A 50 14.57 -13.78 -10.01
C ASP A 50 13.23 -13.58 -9.28
N LEU A 51 12.46 -14.65 -9.05
CA LEU A 51 11.24 -14.58 -8.24
C LEU A 51 11.54 -14.19 -6.79
N LEU A 52 12.57 -14.79 -6.18
CA LEU A 52 12.92 -14.48 -4.79
C LEU A 52 13.33 -13.00 -4.64
N ASP A 53 14.19 -12.51 -5.53
CA ASP A 53 14.66 -11.13 -5.53
C ASP A 53 13.52 -10.15 -5.84
N LEU A 54 12.65 -10.49 -6.79
CA LEU A 54 11.47 -9.69 -7.13
C LEU A 54 10.54 -9.51 -5.92
N PHE A 55 10.23 -10.57 -5.19
CA PHE A 55 9.39 -10.48 -3.99
C PHE A 55 10.08 -9.66 -2.88
N ASN A 56 11.38 -9.85 -2.66
CA ASN A 56 12.12 -9.10 -1.63
C ASN A 56 12.20 -7.60 -1.96
N GLU A 57 12.50 -7.25 -3.21
CA GLU A 57 12.59 -5.86 -3.67
C GLU A 57 11.24 -5.16 -3.55
N VAL A 58 10.15 -5.81 -3.98
CA VAL A 58 8.81 -5.24 -3.85
C VAL A 58 8.36 -5.15 -2.39
N GLU A 59 8.73 -6.12 -1.54
CA GLU A 59 8.50 -6.03 -0.09
C GLU A 59 9.22 -4.82 0.51
N PHE A 60 10.49 -4.60 0.15
CA PHE A 60 11.28 -3.45 0.59
C PHE A 60 10.68 -2.11 0.12
N GLN A 61 10.25 -2.03 -1.14
CA GLN A 61 9.58 -0.86 -1.70
C GLN A 61 8.28 -0.56 -0.95
N THR A 62 7.48 -1.60 -0.66
CA THR A 62 6.22 -1.48 0.07
C THR A 62 6.45 -1.00 1.51
N ALA A 63 7.42 -1.59 2.21
CA ALA A 63 7.80 -1.18 3.55
C ALA A 63 8.33 0.27 3.58
N SER A 64 9.10 0.67 2.57
CA SER A 64 9.58 2.05 2.41
C SER A 64 8.43 3.03 2.18
N GLY A 65 7.45 2.66 1.35
CA GLY A 65 6.24 3.45 1.15
C GLY A 65 5.41 3.58 2.43
N GLN A 66 5.26 2.50 3.19
CA GLN A 66 4.60 2.52 4.49
C GLN A 66 5.35 3.39 5.51
N MET A 67 6.69 3.37 5.49
CA MET A 67 7.50 4.26 6.32
C MET A 67 7.23 5.73 5.95
N LEU A 68 7.23 6.07 4.66
CA LEU A 68 6.93 7.43 4.19
C LEU A 68 5.53 7.90 4.63
N ASP A 69 4.54 7.01 4.57
CA ASP A 69 3.17 7.28 5.04
C ASP A 69 3.16 7.65 6.53
N LEU A 70 3.78 6.81 7.37
CA LEU A 70 3.82 6.99 8.82
C LEU A 70 4.61 8.23 9.26
N ILE A 71 5.77 8.52 8.66
CA ILE A 71 6.56 9.69 9.05
C ILE A 71 5.96 11.01 8.55
N THR A 72 5.14 10.96 7.49
CA THR A 72 4.36 12.12 7.01
C THR A 72 3.20 12.41 7.95
N THR A 73 2.72 11.40 8.68
CA THR A 73 1.54 11.42 9.55
C THR A 73 1.97 11.22 11.01
N HIS A 74 2.85 12.10 11.52
CA HIS A 74 3.39 11.94 12.87
C HIS A 74 2.32 12.27 13.92
N GLU A 75 2.03 11.31 14.81
CA GLU A 75 1.08 11.51 15.92
C GLU A 75 1.47 12.76 16.73
N GLY A 76 0.58 13.76 16.74
CA GLY A 76 0.76 15.01 17.48
C GLY A 76 1.27 16.21 16.66
N GLU A 77 1.89 16.00 15.50
CA GLU A 77 2.25 17.10 14.59
C GLU A 77 1.16 17.31 13.52
N LYS A 78 0.40 18.40 13.63
CA LYS A 78 -0.68 18.75 12.69
C LYS A 78 -0.23 19.73 11.60
N ASP A 79 0.93 19.49 11.01
CA ASP A 79 1.46 20.35 9.95
C ASP A 79 1.04 19.87 8.55
N LEU A 80 -0.14 20.35 8.12
CA LEU A 80 -0.67 20.07 6.79
C LEU A 80 0.18 20.69 5.66
N SER A 81 1.11 21.59 5.94
CA SER A 81 1.98 22.18 4.90
C SER A 81 2.90 21.15 4.23
N LYS A 82 3.11 20.00 4.89
CA LYS A 82 3.86 18.85 4.36
C LYS A 82 3.07 18.10 3.28
N TYR A 83 1.74 18.25 3.22
CA TYR A 83 0.87 17.43 2.38
C TYR A 83 0.81 18.02 0.99
N LYS A 84 1.68 17.52 0.12
CA LYS A 84 1.86 18.01 -1.25
C LYS A 84 1.74 16.85 -2.24
N MET A 85 1.28 17.15 -3.45
CA MET A 85 1.12 16.14 -4.51
C MET A 85 2.37 15.28 -4.76
N PRO A 86 3.61 15.83 -4.75
CA PRO A 86 4.81 15.00 -4.91
C PRO A 86 5.05 14.02 -3.75
N VAL A 87 4.69 14.40 -2.52
CA VAL A 87 4.79 13.54 -1.33
C VAL A 87 3.76 12.42 -1.43
N TYR A 88 2.50 12.78 -1.71
CA TYR A 88 1.41 11.84 -1.95
C TYR A 88 1.78 10.80 -3.01
N ARG A 89 2.18 11.26 -4.21
CA ARG A 89 2.54 10.37 -5.31
C ARG A 89 3.65 9.39 -4.93
N ARG A 90 4.64 9.84 -4.15
CA ARG A 90 5.73 8.98 -3.68
C ARG A 90 5.25 7.94 -2.68
N ILE A 91 4.41 8.33 -1.71
CA ILE A 91 3.81 7.37 -0.77
C ILE A 91 3.06 6.28 -1.54
N VAL A 92 2.13 6.68 -2.41
CA VAL A 92 1.27 5.76 -3.16
C VAL A 92 2.07 4.84 -4.10
N GLN A 93 3.04 5.39 -4.83
CA GLN A 93 3.86 4.61 -5.76
C GLN A 93 4.55 3.45 -5.04
N TYR A 94 5.17 3.73 -3.89
CA TYR A 94 5.91 2.73 -3.14
C TYR A 94 5.01 1.82 -2.30
N LYS A 95 4.04 2.40 -1.58
CA LYS A 95 3.18 1.69 -0.65
C LYS A 95 2.20 0.75 -1.36
N THR A 96 1.72 1.10 -2.56
CA THR A 96 0.62 0.38 -3.21
C THR A 96 0.97 -0.13 -4.60
N ALA A 97 1.53 0.72 -5.47
CA ALA A 97 1.58 0.43 -6.90
C ALA A 97 2.47 -0.77 -7.25
N TYR A 98 3.65 -0.90 -6.63
CA TYR A 98 4.58 -2.00 -6.91
C TYR A 98 3.98 -3.37 -6.57
N TYR A 99 3.47 -3.57 -5.36
CA TYR A 99 2.97 -4.89 -4.95
C TYR A 99 1.60 -5.23 -5.54
N SER A 100 0.76 -4.22 -5.79
CA SER A 100 -0.62 -4.44 -6.24
C SER A 100 -0.73 -4.63 -7.75
N PHE A 101 0.10 -3.93 -8.54
CA PHE A 101 0.00 -3.92 -10.00
C PHE A 101 1.24 -4.48 -10.69
N TYR A 102 2.44 -4.03 -10.31
CA TYR A 102 3.67 -4.48 -10.96
C TYR A 102 4.01 -5.93 -10.64
N LEU A 103 4.03 -6.31 -9.36
CA LEU A 103 4.47 -7.63 -8.90
C LEU A 103 3.70 -8.80 -9.54
N PRO A 104 2.36 -8.78 -9.66
CA PRO A 104 1.62 -9.87 -10.32
C PRO A 104 2.04 -10.07 -11.79
N VAL A 105 2.20 -8.97 -12.54
CA VAL A 105 2.59 -9.03 -13.95
C VAL A 105 4.07 -9.41 -14.11
N ALA A 106 4.94 -8.88 -13.25
CA ALA A 106 6.35 -9.23 -13.22
C ALA A 106 6.55 -10.72 -12.91
N CYS A 107 5.79 -11.29 -11.97
CA CYS A 107 5.78 -12.74 -11.72
C CYS A 107 5.44 -13.53 -12.98
N ALA A 108 4.42 -13.10 -13.73
CA ALA A 108 4.00 -13.78 -14.96
C ALA A 108 5.07 -13.69 -16.07
N LEU A 109 5.68 -12.52 -16.25
CA LEU A 109 6.78 -12.31 -17.21
C LEU A 109 7.98 -13.20 -16.88
N VAL A 110 8.44 -13.17 -15.63
CA VAL A 110 9.56 -14.00 -15.14
C VAL A 110 9.26 -15.50 -15.34
N MET A 111 8.04 -15.94 -15.00
CA MET A 111 7.63 -17.33 -15.21
C MET A 111 7.53 -17.73 -16.69
N SER A 112 7.37 -16.76 -17.59
CA SER A 112 7.34 -16.97 -19.05
C SER A 112 8.74 -16.95 -19.67
N GLY A 113 9.79 -16.73 -18.88
CA GLY A 113 11.18 -16.67 -19.35
C GLY A 113 11.63 -15.29 -19.86
N GLU A 114 10.85 -14.24 -19.57
CA GLU A 114 11.17 -12.88 -19.99
C GLU A 114 12.15 -12.18 -19.03
N ASN A 115 13.01 -11.31 -19.58
CA ASN A 115 13.84 -10.39 -18.79
C ASN A 115 13.05 -9.09 -18.50
N LEU A 116 12.82 -8.78 -17.23
CA LEU A 116 12.08 -7.60 -16.79
C LEU A 116 12.66 -6.26 -17.27
N GLU A 117 13.96 -6.19 -17.58
CA GLU A 117 14.59 -4.99 -18.14
C GLU A 117 14.01 -4.60 -19.51
N ASN A 118 13.51 -5.57 -20.27
CA ASN A 118 12.85 -5.32 -21.56
C ASN A 118 11.43 -4.73 -21.40
N PHE A 119 10.88 -4.75 -20.19
CA PHE A 119 9.48 -4.41 -19.90
C PHE A 119 9.34 -3.17 -18.99
N ILE A 120 10.30 -2.24 -19.04
CA ILE A 120 10.25 -0.98 -18.29
C ILE A 120 8.96 -0.18 -18.58
N ASN A 121 8.50 -0.16 -19.83
CA ASN A 121 7.25 0.53 -20.18
C ASN A 121 6.03 -0.11 -19.52
N VAL A 122 6.01 -1.45 -19.39
CA VAL A 122 4.95 -2.16 -18.67
C VAL A 122 4.99 -1.80 -17.20
N LYS A 123 6.17 -1.75 -16.58
CA LYS A 123 6.32 -1.27 -15.20
C LYS A 123 5.74 0.14 -15.04
N ASN A 124 6.10 1.09 -15.90
CA ASN A 124 5.62 2.47 -15.80
C ASN A 124 4.09 2.57 -15.88
N ILE A 125 3.47 1.84 -16.82
CA ILE A 125 2.00 1.78 -16.95
C ILE A 125 1.37 1.23 -15.67
N LEU A 126 1.90 0.14 -15.13
CA LEU A 126 1.37 -0.50 -13.92
C LEU A 126 1.54 0.39 -12.68
N ILE A 127 2.61 1.17 -12.62
CA ILE A 127 2.82 2.14 -11.55
C ILE A 127 1.81 3.30 -11.63
N ASP A 128 1.53 3.81 -12.83
CA ASP A 128 0.51 4.86 -13.01
C ASP A 128 -0.91 4.32 -12.73
N MET A 129 -1.21 3.08 -13.14
CA MET A 129 -2.46 2.39 -12.79
C MET A 129 -2.60 2.23 -11.27
N GLY A 130 -1.55 1.81 -10.59
CA GLY A 130 -1.56 1.68 -9.13
C GLY A 130 -1.67 3.02 -8.40
N THR A 131 -1.13 4.08 -8.98
CA THR A 131 -1.31 5.43 -8.48
C THR A 131 -2.77 5.87 -8.58
N TYR A 132 -3.39 5.66 -9.74
CA TYR A 132 -4.80 5.94 -9.93
C TYR A 132 -5.69 5.11 -8.99
N PHE A 133 -5.39 3.82 -8.82
CA PHE A 133 -6.14 2.95 -7.92
C PHE A 133 -6.15 3.45 -6.47
N GLN A 134 -5.02 3.94 -5.96
CA GLN A 134 -4.99 4.47 -4.60
C GLN A 134 -5.76 5.79 -4.48
N VAL A 135 -5.77 6.64 -5.51
CA VAL A 135 -6.67 7.82 -5.55
C VAL A 135 -8.13 7.40 -5.43
N GLN A 136 -8.52 6.28 -6.03
CA GLN A 136 -9.87 5.73 -5.89
C GLN A 136 -10.13 5.21 -4.47
N ASP A 137 -9.18 4.49 -3.84
CA ASP A 137 -9.32 4.03 -2.45
C ASP A 137 -9.46 5.21 -1.48
N ASP A 138 -8.66 6.26 -1.63
CA ASP A 138 -8.73 7.49 -0.82
C ASP A 138 -10.08 8.21 -0.99
N TYR A 139 -10.60 8.27 -2.23
CA TYR A 139 -11.94 8.83 -2.48
C TYR A 139 -13.04 8.00 -1.80
N LEU A 140 -12.97 6.67 -1.96
CA LEU A 140 -13.95 5.74 -1.40
C LEU A 140 -13.86 5.65 0.12
N ASP A 141 -12.72 5.98 0.74
CA ASP A 141 -12.59 6.04 2.19
C ASP A 141 -13.52 7.10 2.80
N CYS A 142 -13.64 8.26 2.13
CA CYS A 142 -14.48 9.37 2.59
C CYS A 142 -15.92 9.29 2.06
N PHE A 143 -16.11 8.92 0.78
CA PHE A 143 -17.40 9.02 0.09
C PHE A 143 -18.03 7.67 -0.26
N GLY A 144 -17.33 6.55 -0.06
CA GLY A 144 -17.83 5.23 -0.36
C GLY A 144 -18.88 4.77 0.66
N ASP A 145 -19.89 4.03 0.20
CA ASP A 145 -20.87 3.40 1.08
C ASP A 145 -20.19 2.28 1.90
N PRO A 146 -20.16 2.36 3.25
CA PRO A 146 -19.58 1.33 4.13
C PRO A 146 -20.09 -0.09 3.86
N GLN A 147 -21.35 -0.23 3.43
CA GLN A 147 -21.94 -1.54 3.12
C GLN A 147 -21.37 -2.16 1.84
N VAL A 148 -20.93 -1.32 0.89
CA VAL A 148 -20.31 -1.75 -0.36
C VAL A 148 -18.82 -1.98 -0.18
N ILE A 149 -18.12 -1.05 0.49
CA ILE A 149 -16.66 -1.11 0.67
C ILE A 149 -16.22 -2.10 1.77
N GLY A 150 -17.11 -2.42 2.72
CA GLY A 150 -16.87 -3.39 3.79
C GLY A 150 -15.88 -2.93 4.86
N LYS A 151 -15.66 -1.61 4.97
CA LYS A 151 -14.88 -0.91 6.00
C LYS A 151 -15.54 0.45 6.31
N ILE A 152 -15.19 1.03 7.46
CA ILE A 152 -15.45 2.44 7.76
C ILE A 152 -14.14 3.17 7.48
N GLY A 153 -14.20 4.25 6.70
CA GLY A 153 -13.03 5.07 6.42
C GLY A 153 -12.50 5.77 7.68
N THR A 154 -11.19 5.95 7.73
CA THR A 154 -10.50 6.56 8.88
C THR A 154 -9.44 7.56 8.45
N ASP A 155 -9.33 7.87 7.16
CA ASP A 155 -8.24 8.70 6.64
C ASP A 155 -8.19 10.10 7.27
N ILE A 156 -9.34 10.67 7.63
CA ILE A 156 -9.41 12.00 8.27
C ILE A 156 -8.96 11.89 9.73
N GLU A 157 -9.48 10.93 10.48
CA GLU A 157 -9.17 10.69 11.89
C GLU A 157 -7.70 10.29 12.11
N ASP A 158 -7.15 9.50 11.18
CA ASP A 158 -5.75 9.08 11.16
C ASP A 158 -4.82 10.18 10.63
N PHE A 159 -5.39 11.33 10.23
CA PHE A 159 -4.66 12.45 9.66
C PHE A 159 -3.80 12.03 8.47
N LYS A 160 -4.31 11.16 7.59
CA LYS A 160 -3.53 10.63 6.46
C LYS A 160 -3.24 11.71 5.42
N CYS A 161 -2.10 11.58 4.76
CA CYS A 161 -1.80 12.31 3.52
C CYS A 161 -2.61 11.69 2.35
N SER A 162 -3.93 11.80 2.42
CA SER A 162 -4.88 11.30 1.42
C SER A 162 -4.93 12.25 0.21
N TRP A 163 -5.28 11.72 -0.97
CA TRP A 163 -5.47 12.54 -2.16
C TRP A 163 -6.46 13.68 -1.94
N LEU A 164 -7.55 13.43 -1.20
CA LEU A 164 -8.61 14.41 -0.96
C LEU A 164 -8.09 15.66 -0.23
N VAL A 165 -7.32 15.48 0.84
CA VAL A 165 -6.78 16.63 1.60
C VAL A 165 -5.74 17.39 0.79
N VAL A 166 -4.88 16.70 0.03
CA VAL A 166 -3.89 17.36 -0.83
C VAL A 166 -4.57 18.21 -1.90
N GLN A 167 -5.62 17.69 -2.54
CA GLN A 167 -6.39 18.43 -3.55
C GLN A 167 -7.19 19.59 -2.94
N ALA A 168 -7.75 19.40 -1.74
CA ALA A 168 -8.45 20.45 -1.02
C ALA A 168 -7.49 21.60 -0.68
N LEU A 169 -6.31 21.31 -0.12
CA LEU A 169 -5.30 22.33 0.20
C LEU A 169 -4.80 23.10 -1.03
N GLU A 170 -4.77 22.48 -2.21
CA GLU A 170 -4.38 23.14 -3.46
C GLU A 170 -5.43 24.15 -3.95
N ARG A 171 -6.72 23.92 -3.67
CA ARG A 171 -7.83 24.75 -4.15
C ARG A 171 -8.41 25.69 -3.10
N ALA A 172 -8.21 25.37 -1.83
CA ALA A 172 -8.81 26.08 -0.71
C ALA A 172 -8.25 27.49 -0.57
N ASP A 173 -9.12 28.42 -0.19
CA ASP A 173 -8.73 29.77 0.20
C ASP A 173 -8.11 29.82 1.62
N GLU A 174 -7.67 31.00 2.05
CA GLU A 174 -7.03 31.19 3.36
C GLU A 174 -7.99 31.01 4.55
N ASN A 175 -9.30 31.11 4.35
CA ASN A 175 -10.28 30.85 5.40
C ASN A 175 -10.54 29.35 5.53
N GLU A 176 -10.71 28.66 4.40
CA GLU A 176 -10.89 27.20 4.35
C GLU A 176 -9.68 26.44 4.91
N LYS A 177 -8.45 26.94 4.69
CA LYS A 177 -7.21 26.35 5.23
C LYS A 177 -7.00 26.52 6.73
N LYS A 178 -7.72 27.44 7.39
CA LYS A 178 -7.55 27.74 8.82
C LYS A 178 -8.44 26.90 9.74
N ILE A 179 -9.44 26.21 9.18
CA ILE A 179 -10.36 25.33 9.90
C ILE A 179 -9.69 23.97 10.11
#